data_AF-A0A560W7L0-F1
#
_entry.id   AF-A0A560W7L0-F1
#
_cell.length_a   1.000
_cell.length_b   1.000
_cell.length_c   1.000
_cell.angle_alpha   90.00
_cell.angle_beta   90.00
_cell.angle_gamma   90.00
#
_symmetry.space_group_name_H-M   'P 1'
#
loop_
_entity.id
_entity.type
_entity.pdbx_description
1 polymer ?
#
loop_
_entity_poly.entity_id
_entity_poly.type
_entity_poly.pdbx_seq_one_letter_code
_entity_poly.pdbx_strand_id
1 'polypeptide(L)'
;MRPIRLSLAGTVLFGAVFLLTGLLALPPYSAVGATAVTVFLPLWFCLSMLIAARHMTPSHGIVKKEFLRRFTAAVAIPAVISLAVWVVSEAYWRGGPVITATRTPILLGCGLALWIAAAVVTPQLLSTSSAQAHRAGRASAVVFVPLWAAITVVNLLVGVFGAGYTFAEELPILVVNLSIPAAVAILSASVRPARSNAEFALAYGTRES
;
A
#
# COMPACT_ATOMS: atom_id res chain seq x y z
N MET A 1 -9.38 -15.64 4.34
CA MET A 1 -8.35 -14.57 4.41
C MET A 1 -7.23 -14.98 5.36
N ARG A 2 -5.97 -14.63 5.08
CA ARG A 2 -4.88 -14.77 6.06
C ARG A 2 -4.76 -13.43 6.83
N PRO A 3 -5.29 -13.29 8.05
CA PRO A 3 -5.36 -12.02 8.78
C PRO A 3 -3.97 -11.37 8.95
N ILE A 4 -2.93 -12.19 9.08
CA ILE A 4 -1.52 -11.76 9.14
C ILE A 4 -1.14 -10.92 7.92
N ARG A 5 -1.54 -11.34 6.70
CA ARG A 5 -1.21 -10.58 5.48
C ARG A 5 -1.89 -9.22 5.46
N LEU A 6 -3.13 -9.15 5.95
CA LEU A 6 -3.88 -7.89 6.01
C LEU A 6 -3.28 -6.94 7.05
N SER A 7 -2.94 -7.43 8.25
CA SER A 7 -2.20 -6.62 9.24
C SER A 7 -0.89 -6.09 8.67
N LEU A 8 -0.09 -6.95 8.05
CA LEU A 8 1.19 -6.54 7.47
C LEU A 8 1.00 -5.48 6.40
N ALA A 9 0.02 -5.64 5.50
CA ALA A 9 -0.29 -4.64 4.49
C ALA A 9 -0.74 -3.30 5.10
N GLY A 10 -1.56 -3.33 6.15
CA GLY A 10 -1.97 -2.13 6.89
C GLY A 10 -0.80 -1.41 7.55
N THR A 11 0.13 -2.17 8.17
CA THR A 11 1.32 -1.59 8.80
C THR A 11 2.28 -0.99 7.76
N VAL A 12 2.49 -1.69 6.63
CA VAL A 12 3.32 -1.19 5.51
C VAL A 12 2.70 0.07 4.91
N LEU A 13 1.38 0.08 4.72
CA LEU A 13 0.64 1.25 4.25
C LEU A 13 0.81 2.44 5.19
N PHE A 14 0.66 2.25 6.51
CA PHE A 14 0.88 3.32 7.48
C PHE A 14 2.31 3.86 7.41
N GLY A 15 3.32 2.98 7.36
CA GLY A 15 4.72 3.40 7.25
C GLY A 15 4.97 4.25 6.00
N ALA A 16 4.38 3.89 4.86
CA ALA A 16 4.47 4.68 3.64
C ALA A 16 3.77 6.05 3.80
N VAL A 17 2.56 6.10 4.36
CA VAL A 17 1.85 7.37 4.62
C VAL A 17 2.63 8.26 5.57
N PHE A 18 3.22 7.71 6.62
CA PHE A 18 4.01 8.46 7.60
C PHE A 18 5.26 9.09 6.97
N LEU A 19 6.01 8.31 6.18
CA LEU A 19 7.20 8.81 5.48
C LEU A 19 6.84 9.84 4.40
N LEU A 20 5.78 9.61 3.62
CA LEU A 20 5.30 10.56 2.62
C LEU A 20 4.85 11.88 3.27
N THR A 21 4.13 11.80 4.39
CA THR A 21 3.75 12.98 5.15
C THR A 21 4.98 13.77 5.59
N GLY A 22 6.00 13.11 6.12
CA GLY A 22 7.24 13.77 6.55
C GLY A 22 8.02 14.39 5.38
N LEU A 23 8.01 13.73 4.22
CA LEU A 23 8.76 14.18 3.04
C LEU A 23 8.08 15.33 2.30
N LEU A 24 6.75 15.37 2.31
CA LEU A 24 5.93 16.38 1.64
C LEU A 24 5.52 17.55 2.54
N ALA A 25 5.77 17.46 3.86
CA ALA A 25 5.54 18.57 4.78
C ALA A 25 6.51 19.73 4.47
N LEU A 26 5.95 20.91 4.19
CA LEU A 26 6.73 22.15 4.13
C LEU A 26 6.98 22.70 5.55
N PRO A 27 8.12 23.34 5.83
CA PRO A 27 8.25 24.11 7.06
C PRO A 27 7.19 25.23 7.13
N PRO A 28 6.62 25.56 8.30
CA PRO A 28 6.93 25.08 9.65
C PRO A 28 5.97 24.00 10.18
N TYR A 29 5.39 23.15 9.31
CA TYR A 29 4.33 22.22 9.73
C TYR A 29 4.84 21.16 10.73
N SER A 30 4.29 21.20 11.96
CA SER A 30 4.84 20.54 13.15
C SER A 30 4.20 19.21 13.54
N ALA A 31 3.33 18.62 12.72
CA ALA A 31 2.51 17.47 13.14
C ALA A 31 2.50 16.33 12.10
N VAL A 32 3.68 15.85 11.67
CA VAL A 32 3.81 14.72 10.72
C VAL A 32 3.07 13.48 11.23
N GLY A 33 3.24 13.14 12.51
CA GLY A 33 2.55 12.00 13.12
C GLY A 33 1.03 12.16 13.11
N ALA A 34 0.52 13.32 13.54
CA ALA A 34 -0.92 13.58 13.56
C ALA A 34 -1.52 13.56 12.14
N THR A 35 -0.84 14.17 11.18
CA THR A 35 -1.27 14.22 9.78
C THR A 35 -1.29 12.81 9.16
N ALA A 36 -0.26 12.00 9.42
CA ALA A 36 -0.22 10.63 8.94
C ALA A 36 -1.37 9.78 9.52
N VAL A 37 -1.65 9.92 10.82
CA VAL A 37 -2.75 9.20 11.50
C VAL A 37 -4.13 9.65 11.00
N THR A 38 -4.33 10.96 10.82
CA THR A 38 -5.61 11.51 10.34
C THR A 38 -5.94 11.10 8.92
N VAL A 39 -4.93 10.87 8.06
CA VAL A 39 -5.12 10.29 6.72
C VAL A 39 -5.28 8.77 6.80
N PHE A 40 -4.43 8.09 7.57
CA PHE A 40 -4.36 6.64 7.59
C PHE A 40 -5.59 5.98 8.24
N LEU A 41 -6.00 6.41 9.43
CA LEU A 41 -7.03 5.71 10.20
C LEU A 41 -8.39 5.67 9.48
N PRO A 42 -8.93 6.77 8.91
CA PRO A 42 -10.19 6.71 8.19
C PRO A 42 -10.10 5.81 6.96
N LEU A 43 -9.01 5.91 6.19
CA LEU A 43 -8.79 5.10 5.00
C LEU A 43 -8.70 3.61 5.35
N TRP A 44 -7.92 3.27 6.38
CA TRP A 44 -7.75 1.90 6.85
C TRP A 44 -9.06 1.32 7.40
N PHE A 45 -9.81 2.12 8.16
CA PHE A 45 -11.11 1.71 8.71
C PHE A 45 -12.14 1.46 7.60
N CYS A 46 -12.29 2.38 6.65
CA CYS A 46 -13.19 2.21 5.50
C CYS A 46 -12.83 0.97 4.68
N LEU A 47 -11.55 0.80 4.37
CA LEU A 47 -11.05 -0.35 3.63
C LEU A 47 -11.34 -1.67 4.36
N SER A 48 -11.07 -1.69 5.67
CA SER A 48 -11.33 -2.84 6.52
C SER A 48 -12.82 -3.18 6.55
N MET A 49 -13.69 -2.18 6.70
CA MET A 49 -15.15 -2.39 6.71
C MET A 49 -15.67 -2.94 5.39
N LEU A 50 -15.17 -2.45 4.25
CA LEU A 50 -15.50 -3.00 2.93
C LEU A 50 -15.09 -4.47 2.80
N ILE A 51 -13.89 -4.80 3.27
CA ILE A 51 -13.38 -6.18 3.31
C ILE A 51 -14.28 -7.05 4.21
N ALA A 52 -14.62 -6.61 5.42
CA ALA A 52 -15.50 -7.35 6.31
C ALA A 52 -16.89 -7.59 5.69
N ALA A 53 -17.51 -6.54 5.15
CA ALA A 53 -18.83 -6.60 4.54
C ALA A 53 -18.87 -7.65 3.40
N ARG A 54 -17.82 -7.73 2.58
CA ARG A 54 -17.71 -8.75 1.53
C ARG A 54 -17.66 -10.17 2.08
N HIS A 55 -16.89 -10.40 3.14
CA HIS A 55 -16.70 -11.72 3.72
C HIS A 55 -17.82 -12.18 4.66
N MET A 56 -18.69 -11.28 5.13
CA MET A 56 -19.88 -11.60 5.91
C MET A 56 -21.07 -12.07 5.07
N THR A 57 -20.93 -12.18 3.74
CA THR A 57 -21.99 -12.70 2.87
C THR A 57 -22.29 -14.18 3.15
N PRO A 58 -23.57 -14.62 3.15
CA PRO A 58 -23.98 -15.96 3.61
C PRO A 58 -23.31 -17.15 2.92
N SER A 59 -22.75 -16.93 1.73
CA SER A 59 -22.15 -17.96 0.87
C SER A 59 -20.85 -18.58 1.40
N HIS A 60 -20.23 -18.03 2.45
CA HIS A 60 -18.88 -18.43 2.85
C HIS A 60 -18.79 -19.47 3.99
N GLY A 61 -19.90 -19.86 4.64
CA GLY A 61 -19.92 -20.96 5.61
C GLY A 61 -19.01 -20.79 6.86
N ILE A 62 -18.40 -19.62 7.07
CA ILE A 62 -17.48 -19.38 8.19
C ILE A 62 -18.27 -19.11 9.48
N VAL A 63 -17.87 -19.76 10.58
CA VAL A 63 -18.39 -19.47 11.92
C VAL A 63 -18.10 -18.00 12.26
N LYS A 64 -19.16 -17.19 12.41
CA LYS A 64 -19.11 -15.73 12.61
C LYS A 64 -18.10 -15.29 13.69
N LYS A 65 -17.94 -16.06 14.77
CA LYS A 65 -17.04 -15.73 15.90
C LYS A 65 -15.55 -15.75 15.53
N GLU A 66 -15.09 -16.79 14.83
CA GLU A 66 -13.66 -16.93 14.50
C GLU A 66 -13.22 -15.93 13.44
N PHE A 67 -14.11 -15.63 12.48
CA PHE A 67 -13.90 -14.56 11.52
C PHE A 67 -13.74 -13.20 12.23
N LEU A 68 -14.66 -12.87 13.13
CA LEU A 68 -14.66 -11.60 13.83
C LEU A 68 -13.37 -11.42 14.64
N ARG A 69 -12.94 -12.43 15.39
CA ARG A 69 -11.69 -12.37 16.18
C ARG A 69 -10.46 -12.07 15.32
N ARG A 70 -10.30 -12.80 14.21
CA ARG A 70 -9.16 -12.64 13.28
C ARG A 70 -9.20 -11.30 12.55
N PHE A 71 -10.40 -10.87 12.16
CA PHE A 71 -10.60 -9.60 11.49
C PHE A 71 -10.31 -8.43 12.43
N THR A 72 -10.80 -8.46 13.66
CA THR A 72 -10.53 -7.41 14.66
C THR A 72 -9.03 -7.25 14.90
N ALA A 73 -8.27 -8.34 15.06
CA ALA A 73 -6.81 -8.26 15.17
C ALA A 73 -6.17 -7.66 13.92
N ALA A 74 -6.67 -8.02 12.73
CA ALA A 74 -6.15 -7.51 11.46
C ALA A 74 -6.28 -5.98 11.34
N VAL A 75 -7.38 -5.43 11.85
CA VAL A 75 -7.68 -3.99 11.83
C VAL A 75 -6.99 -3.24 12.97
N ALA A 76 -6.98 -3.81 14.18
CA ALA A 76 -6.50 -3.15 15.39
C ALA A 76 -4.98 -2.98 15.39
N ILE A 77 -4.22 -3.95 14.88
CA ILE A 77 -2.74 -3.90 14.92
C ILE A 77 -2.19 -2.65 14.20
N PRO A 78 -2.52 -2.38 12.92
CA PRO A 78 -2.03 -1.17 12.25
C PRO A 78 -2.52 0.12 12.90
N ALA A 79 -3.75 0.13 13.43
CA ALA A 79 -4.30 1.30 14.11
C ALA A 79 -3.53 1.63 15.39
N VAL A 80 -3.27 0.63 16.25
CA VAL A 80 -2.48 0.80 17.49
C VAL A 80 -1.06 1.24 17.17
N ILE A 81 -0.42 0.61 16.17
CA ILE A 81 0.92 1.01 15.73
C ILE A 81 0.90 2.47 15.28
N SER A 82 -0.10 2.89 14.49
CA SER A 82 -0.19 4.27 14.00
C SER A 82 -0.32 5.30 15.12
N LEU A 83 -1.14 5.02 16.13
CA LEU A 83 -1.32 5.87 17.30
C LEU A 83 -0.05 5.93 18.15
N ALA A 84 0.62 4.79 18.36
CA ALA A 84 1.88 4.73 19.09
C ALA A 84 2.97 5.55 18.38
N VAL A 85 3.08 5.43 17.06
CA VAL A 85 4.04 6.22 16.26
C VAL A 85 3.72 7.71 16.30
N TRP A 86 2.45 8.11 16.30
CA TRP A 86 2.08 9.51 16.50
C TRP A 86 2.53 10.02 17.88
N VAL A 87 2.22 9.32 18.96
CA VAL A 87 2.63 9.71 20.32
C VAL A 87 4.16 9.85 20.43
N VAL A 88 4.90 8.87 19.90
CA VAL A 88 6.37 8.91 19.86
C VAL A 88 6.85 10.08 19.00
N SER A 89 6.23 10.32 17.84
CA SER A 89 6.59 11.42 16.96
C SER A 89 6.40 12.78 17.64
N GLU A 90 5.31 13.00 18.37
CA GLU A 90 5.09 14.26 19.09
C GLU A 90 6.07 14.44 20.25
N ALA A 91 6.39 13.35 20.95
CA ALA A 91 7.30 13.38 22.10
C ALA A 91 8.75 13.69 21.72
N TYR A 92 9.24 13.08 20.62
CA TYR A 92 10.66 13.13 20.25
C TYR A 92 10.97 13.99 19.02
N TRP A 93 9.99 14.25 18.15
CA TRP A 93 10.18 14.94 16.87
C TRP A 93 9.27 16.18 16.77
N ARG A 94 9.62 17.23 17.52
CA ARG A 94 8.97 18.55 17.37
C ARG A 94 9.26 19.10 15.96
N GLY A 95 8.34 18.91 15.02
CA GLY A 95 8.55 19.24 13.60
C GLY A 95 8.58 18.05 12.64
N GLY A 96 8.45 16.81 13.13
CA GLY A 96 8.54 15.60 12.33
C GLY A 96 9.96 14.99 12.27
N PRO A 97 10.08 13.76 11.75
CA PRO A 97 11.35 13.04 11.71
C PRO A 97 12.36 13.80 10.84
N VAL A 98 13.56 14.01 11.36
CA VAL A 98 14.67 14.57 10.57
C VAL A 98 15.15 13.49 9.61
N ILE A 99 14.67 13.55 8.39
CA ILE A 99 15.10 12.67 7.30
C ILE A 99 16.41 13.25 6.76
N THR A 100 17.55 12.72 7.21
CA THR A 100 18.89 13.11 6.72
C THR A 100 19.26 12.43 5.41
N ALA A 101 18.51 11.39 5.00
CA ALA A 101 18.69 10.73 3.72
C ALA A 101 18.15 11.59 2.57
N THR A 102 18.68 11.39 1.38
CA THR A 102 18.16 12.01 0.16
C THR A 102 16.70 11.61 -0.06
N ARG A 103 15.86 12.54 -0.55
CA ARG A 103 14.41 12.34 -0.71
C ARG A 103 14.07 11.18 -1.66
N THR A 104 14.85 11.01 -2.73
CA THR A 104 14.59 10.05 -3.81
C THR A 104 14.54 8.59 -3.33
N PRO A 105 15.54 8.03 -2.61
CA PRO A 105 15.46 6.67 -2.07
C PRO A 105 14.22 6.40 -1.21
N ILE A 106 13.83 7.36 -0.38
CA ILE A 106 12.66 7.23 0.49
C ILE A 106 11.39 7.22 -0.34
N LEU A 107 11.27 8.12 -1.31
CA LEU A 107 10.11 8.16 -2.19
C LEU A 107 9.97 6.86 -2.99
N LEU A 108 11.07 6.32 -3.52
CA LEU A 108 11.07 5.01 -4.18
C LEU A 108 10.62 3.89 -3.22
N GLY A 109 11.16 3.87 -2.00
CA GLY A 109 10.76 2.91 -0.97
C GLY A 109 9.27 3.00 -0.63
N CYS A 110 8.72 4.21 -0.49
CA CYS A 110 7.30 4.44 -0.26
C CYS A 110 6.45 3.95 -1.44
N GLY A 111 6.88 4.20 -2.69
CA GLY A 111 6.18 3.71 -3.87
C GLY A 111 6.09 2.19 -3.91
N LEU A 112 7.18 1.49 -3.61
CA LEU A 112 7.20 0.03 -3.52
C LEU A 112 6.35 -0.50 -2.36
N ALA A 113 6.40 0.15 -1.19
CA ALA A 113 5.59 -0.20 -0.04
C ALA A 113 4.09 -0.03 -0.32
N LEU A 114 3.69 1.07 -0.95
CA LEU A 114 2.31 1.32 -1.38
C LEU A 114 1.85 0.28 -2.41
N TRP A 115 2.71 -0.08 -3.36
CA TRP A 115 2.41 -1.14 -4.32
C TRP A 115 2.14 -2.47 -3.62
N ILE A 116 2.99 -2.88 -2.69
CA ILE A 116 2.81 -4.14 -1.93
C ILE A 116 1.50 -4.11 -1.15
N ALA A 117 1.19 -3.00 -0.47
CA ALA A 117 -0.06 -2.85 0.24
C ALA A 117 -1.26 -2.96 -0.71
N ALA A 118 -1.25 -2.25 -1.84
CA ALA A 118 -2.30 -2.30 -2.86
C ALA A 118 -2.49 -3.72 -3.44
N ALA A 119 -1.39 -4.42 -3.74
CA ALA A 119 -1.40 -5.78 -4.27
C ALA A 119 -1.94 -6.81 -3.28
N VAL A 120 -1.82 -6.57 -1.96
CA VAL A 120 -2.41 -7.43 -0.93
C VAL A 120 -3.88 -7.11 -0.69
N VAL A 121 -4.22 -5.82 -0.67
CA VAL A 121 -5.56 -5.31 -0.32
C VAL A 121 -6.56 -5.51 -1.45
N THR A 122 -6.22 -5.12 -2.67
CA THR A 122 -7.15 -5.08 -3.80
C THR A 122 -7.78 -6.44 -4.12
N PRO A 123 -7.04 -7.58 -4.09
CA PRO A 123 -7.65 -8.89 -4.28
C PRO A 123 -8.71 -9.24 -3.21
N GLN A 124 -8.57 -8.73 -1.97
CA GLN A 124 -9.56 -8.94 -0.92
C GLN A 124 -10.88 -8.21 -1.21
N LEU A 125 -10.82 -7.11 -1.98
CA LEU A 125 -12.01 -6.34 -2.38
C LEU A 125 -12.70 -6.94 -3.61
N LEU A 126 -11.94 -7.60 -4.49
CA LEU A 126 -12.38 -7.93 -5.85
C LEU A 126 -12.68 -9.42 -6.12
N SER A 127 -12.32 -10.41 -5.28
CA SER A 127 -12.28 -11.81 -5.79
C SER A 127 -12.45 -12.97 -4.81
N THR A 128 -13.19 -14.01 -5.27
CA THR A 128 -13.33 -15.36 -4.67
C THR A 128 -12.99 -16.53 -5.63
N SER A 129 -12.24 -16.33 -6.74
CA SER A 129 -11.75 -17.43 -7.60
C SER A 129 -10.31 -17.22 -8.13
N SER A 130 -9.64 -18.31 -8.57
CA SER A 130 -8.25 -18.32 -9.07
C SER A 130 -8.07 -17.60 -10.42
N ALA A 131 -9.04 -17.69 -11.34
CA ALA A 131 -9.04 -16.95 -12.60
C ALA A 131 -9.13 -15.42 -12.38
N GLN A 132 -9.65 -15.01 -11.23
CA GLN A 132 -9.77 -13.62 -10.82
C GLN A 132 -8.46 -13.03 -10.24
N ALA A 133 -7.50 -13.86 -9.80
CA ALA A 133 -6.25 -13.39 -9.17
C ALA A 133 -5.40 -12.51 -10.13
N HIS A 134 -5.39 -12.85 -11.41
CA HIS A 134 -4.75 -12.03 -12.45
C HIS A 134 -5.45 -10.69 -12.67
N ARG A 135 -6.79 -10.71 -12.66
CA ARG A 135 -7.59 -9.49 -12.78
C ARG A 135 -7.35 -8.59 -11.56
N ALA A 136 -7.15 -9.18 -10.38
CA ALA A 136 -6.82 -8.45 -9.16
C ALA A 136 -5.43 -7.80 -9.20
N GLY A 137 -4.42 -8.45 -9.79
CA GLY A 137 -3.11 -7.85 -10.03
C GLY A 137 -3.21 -6.60 -10.93
N ARG A 138 -3.90 -6.73 -12.07
CA ARG A 138 -4.14 -5.61 -12.99
C ARG A 138 -4.97 -4.49 -12.34
N ALA A 139 -6.01 -4.83 -11.59
CA ALA A 139 -6.81 -3.84 -10.87
C ALA A 139 -6.00 -3.10 -9.81
N SER A 140 -5.09 -3.78 -9.10
CA SER A 140 -4.16 -3.14 -8.17
C SER A 140 -3.32 -2.09 -8.89
N ALA A 141 -2.78 -2.41 -10.07
CA ALA A 141 -1.97 -1.47 -10.85
C ALA A 141 -2.77 -0.27 -11.35
N VAL A 142 -4.03 -0.49 -11.78
CA VAL A 142 -4.95 0.57 -12.21
C VAL A 142 -5.25 1.56 -11.09
N VAL A 143 -5.31 1.12 -9.83
CA VAL A 143 -5.49 2.00 -8.68
C VAL A 143 -4.17 2.65 -8.26
N PHE A 144 -3.10 1.88 -8.22
CA PHE A 144 -1.80 2.32 -7.74
C PHE A 144 -1.16 3.38 -8.65
N VAL A 145 -1.11 3.16 -9.97
CA VAL A 145 -0.35 4.03 -10.88
C VAL A 145 -0.87 5.47 -10.87
N PRO A 146 -2.18 5.76 -10.96
CA PRO A 146 -2.69 7.13 -10.89
C PRO A 146 -2.45 7.77 -9.52
N LEU A 147 -2.64 7.01 -8.43
CA LEU A 147 -2.38 7.49 -7.07
C LEU A 147 -0.90 7.85 -6.90
N TRP A 148 0.00 6.99 -7.39
CA TRP A 148 1.43 7.22 -7.32
C TRP A 148 1.86 8.40 -8.18
N ALA A 149 1.30 8.55 -9.38
CA ALA A 149 1.53 9.71 -10.24
C ALA A 149 1.12 11.01 -9.56
N ALA A 150 -0.03 11.04 -8.86
CA ALA A 150 -0.43 12.22 -8.09
C ALA A 150 0.57 12.54 -6.98
N ILE A 151 1.05 11.54 -6.23
CA ILE A 151 2.04 11.73 -5.16
C ILE A 151 3.36 12.26 -5.71
N THR A 152 3.86 11.73 -6.82
CA THR A 152 5.13 12.18 -7.40
C THR A 152 5.02 13.58 -8.02
N VAL A 153 3.85 13.94 -8.57
CA VAL A 153 3.56 15.32 -8.99
C VAL A 153 3.56 16.25 -7.78
N VAL A 154 2.91 15.90 -6.67
CA VAL A 154 2.96 16.70 -5.44
C VAL A 154 4.41 16.86 -4.95
N ASN A 155 5.22 15.80 -5.01
CA ASN A 155 6.64 15.89 -4.69
C ASN A 155 7.40 16.89 -5.59
N LEU A 156 7.16 16.86 -6.91
CA LEU A 156 7.69 17.85 -7.85
C LEU A 156 7.27 19.27 -7.46
N LEU A 157 5.98 19.49 -7.16
CA LEU A 157 5.47 20.81 -6.77
C LEU A 157 6.09 21.31 -5.46
N VAL A 158 6.32 20.42 -4.50
CA VAL A 158 7.02 20.73 -3.25
C VAL A 158 8.48 21.11 -3.51
N GLY A 159 9.16 20.43 -4.44
CA GLY A 159 10.52 20.81 -4.87
C GLY A 159 10.58 22.20 -5.48
N VAL A 160 9.67 22.49 -6.41
CA VAL A 160 9.64 23.77 -7.14
C VAL A 160 9.20 24.93 -6.24
N PHE A 161 8.00 24.83 -5.65
CA PHE A 161 7.42 25.95 -4.89
C PHE A 161 7.89 26.01 -3.44
N GLY A 162 8.30 24.88 -2.86
CA GLY A 162 8.73 24.80 -1.48
C GLY A 162 10.24 24.95 -1.29
N ALA A 163 11.03 24.25 -2.10
CA ALA A 163 12.49 24.27 -1.99
C ALA A 163 13.17 25.28 -2.94
N GLY A 164 12.42 25.85 -3.89
CA GLY A 164 12.94 26.87 -4.81
C GLY A 164 13.74 26.32 -5.98
N TYR A 165 13.68 25.02 -6.25
CA TYR A 165 14.27 24.43 -7.45
C TYR A 165 13.49 24.83 -8.70
N THR A 166 14.15 24.82 -9.85
CA THR A 166 13.48 25.01 -11.12
C THR A 166 12.71 23.75 -11.54
N PHE A 167 11.67 23.93 -12.36
CA PHE A 167 10.94 22.80 -12.93
C PHE A 167 11.86 21.85 -13.72
N ALA A 168 12.88 22.38 -14.40
CA ALA A 168 13.82 21.59 -15.18
C ALA A 168 14.74 20.71 -14.32
N GLU A 169 15.09 21.15 -13.10
CA GLU A 169 15.89 20.36 -12.15
C GLU A 169 15.07 19.22 -11.54
N GLU A 170 13.79 19.46 -11.25
CA GLU A 170 12.93 18.47 -10.60
C GLU A 170 12.27 17.48 -11.59
N LEU A 171 12.16 17.83 -12.88
CA LEU A 171 11.54 16.96 -13.89
C LEU A 171 12.25 15.60 -14.04
N PRO A 172 13.60 15.50 -14.11
CA PRO A 172 14.29 14.21 -14.11
C PRO A 172 14.02 13.39 -12.84
N ILE A 173 13.92 14.05 -11.69
CA ILE A 173 13.62 13.42 -10.39
C ILE A 173 12.20 12.85 -10.39
N LEU A 174 11.22 13.61 -10.91
CA LEU A 174 9.85 13.14 -11.15
C LEU A 174 9.85 11.88 -12.02
N VAL A 175 10.57 11.88 -13.14
CA VAL A 175 10.61 10.75 -14.08
C VAL A 175 11.12 9.50 -13.38
N VAL A 176 12.21 9.58 -12.62
CA VAL A 176 12.75 8.42 -11.88
C VAL A 176 11.77 7.93 -10.82
N ASN A 177 11.24 8.85 -10.01
CA ASN A 177 10.33 8.52 -8.91
C ASN A 177 9.00 7.95 -9.37
N LEU A 178 8.50 8.38 -10.53
CA LEU A 178 7.29 7.85 -11.14
C LEU A 178 7.57 6.50 -11.81
N SER A 179 8.58 6.44 -12.66
CA SER A 179 8.80 5.32 -13.56
C SER A 179 9.16 4.03 -12.84
N ILE A 180 10.03 4.08 -11.81
CA ILE A 180 10.50 2.85 -11.15
C ILE A 180 9.34 2.11 -10.44
N PRO A 181 8.59 2.73 -9.51
CA PRO A 181 7.49 2.03 -8.84
C PRO A 181 6.35 1.67 -9.79
N ALA A 182 6.04 2.53 -10.78
CA ALA A 182 5.02 2.23 -11.79
C ALA A 182 5.41 1.03 -12.66
N ALA A 183 6.68 0.96 -13.10
CA ALA A 183 7.19 -0.18 -13.86
C ALA A 183 7.11 -1.47 -13.04
N VAL A 184 7.55 -1.44 -11.77
CA VAL A 184 7.43 -2.61 -10.87
C VAL A 184 5.97 -3.04 -10.72
N ALA A 185 5.05 -2.11 -10.53
CA ALA A 185 3.63 -2.41 -10.40
C ALA A 185 3.06 -3.06 -11.68
N ILE A 186 3.31 -2.46 -12.84
CA ILE A 186 2.81 -2.95 -14.13
C ILE A 186 3.40 -4.32 -14.47
N LEU A 187 4.72 -4.49 -14.31
CA LEU A 187 5.40 -5.73 -14.64
C LEU A 187 4.97 -6.86 -13.72
N SER A 188 4.96 -6.63 -12.40
CA SER A 188 4.56 -7.66 -11.42
C SER A 188 3.07 -8.02 -11.53
N ALA A 189 2.19 -7.07 -11.88
CA ALA A 189 0.78 -7.33 -12.17
C ALA A 189 0.56 -8.18 -13.43
N SER A 190 1.54 -8.22 -14.33
CA SER A 190 1.48 -8.92 -15.61
C SER A 190 2.02 -10.36 -15.54
N VAL A 191 2.75 -10.71 -14.48
CA VAL A 191 3.32 -12.06 -14.29
C VAL A 191 2.18 -13.09 -14.12
N ARG A 192 2.23 -14.16 -14.92
CA ARG A 192 1.33 -15.29 -14.75
C ARG A 192 1.85 -16.19 -13.61
N PRO A 193 1.02 -16.63 -12.65
CA PRO A 193 1.44 -17.68 -11.75
C PRO A 193 1.81 -18.90 -12.59
N ALA A 194 2.91 -19.55 -12.22
CA ALA A 194 3.29 -20.81 -12.82
C ALA A 194 2.09 -21.77 -12.78
N ARG A 195 1.85 -22.49 -13.90
CA ARG A 195 0.81 -23.52 -13.96
C ARG A 195 0.93 -24.42 -12.75
N SER A 196 -0.19 -24.78 -12.15
CA SER A 196 -0.15 -25.62 -10.94
C SER A 196 0.44 -26.98 -11.30
N ASN A 197 1.12 -27.65 -10.35
CA ASN A 197 1.61 -29.01 -10.55
C ASN A 197 0.51 -29.99 -10.99
N ALA A 198 -0.76 -29.70 -10.66
CA ALA A 198 -1.92 -30.46 -11.12
C ALA A 198 -2.22 -30.26 -12.61
N GLU A 199 -2.06 -29.04 -13.15
CA GLU A 199 -2.16 -28.79 -14.60
C GLU A 199 -0.99 -29.42 -15.36
N PHE A 200 0.20 -29.41 -14.78
CA PHE A 200 1.34 -30.15 -15.33
C PHE A 200 1.09 -31.66 -15.30
N ALA A 201 0.56 -32.21 -14.19
CA ALA A 201 0.22 -33.63 -14.08
C ALA A 201 -0.88 -34.05 -15.07
N LEU A 202 -1.90 -33.21 -15.32
CA LEU A 202 -2.92 -33.48 -16.35
C LEU A 202 -2.36 -33.38 -17.78
N ALA A 203 -1.45 -32.43 -18.03
CA ALA A 203 -0.83 -32.24 -19.34
C ALA A 203 0.16 -33.35 -19.70
N TYR A 204 0.81 -33.98 -18.71
CA TYR A 204 1.81 -35.03 -18.93
C TYR A 204 1.32 -36.45 -18.59
N GLY A 205 0.30 -36.60 -17.74
CA GLY A 205 -0.24 -37.89 -17.29
C GLY A 205 -1.21 -38.60 -18.25
N THR A 206 -1.46 -38.03 -19.44
CA THR A 206 -2.35 -38.61 -20.45
C THR A 206 -1.62 -39.26 -21.63
N ARG A 207 -0.29 -39.42 -21.55
CA ARG A 207 0.53 -40.00 -22.63
C ARG A 207 0.87 -41.49 -22.49
N GLU A 208 0.40 -42.17 -21.46
CA GLU A 208 0.60 -43.62 -21.30
C GLU A 208 -0.75 -44.35 -21.20
N SER A 209 -1.32 -44.70 -22.36
CA SER A 209 -2.28 -45.79 -22.50
C SER A 209 -2.35 -46.22 -23.96
#